data_AF-A0A534MDT0-F1
#
_entry.id   AF-A0A534MDT0-F1
#
_cell.length_a   1.000
_cell.length_b   1.000
_cell.length_c   1.000
_cell.angle_alpha   90.00
_cell.angle_beta   90.00
_cell.angle_gamma   90.00
#
_symmetry.space_group_name_H-M   'P 1'
#
loop_
_entity.id
_entity.type
_entity.pdbx_description
1 polymer ?
#
loop_
_entity_poly.entity_id
_entity_poly.type
_entity_poly.pdbx_seq_one_letter_code
_entity_poly.pdbx_strand_id
1 'polypeptide(L)'
;MSTRRPRYRYIAFRVDASRPFRREEVLEALRTTTPRLWLVDFAGTLGLARTTHLDKDAAIHALNDIGAIGGETVRVTTVGTSGTIRAATRKYLDRADSARRDTKKNPYK
;
A
#
# COMPACT_ATOMS: atom_id res chain seq x y z
N MET A 1 20.96 25.77 12.99
CA MET A 1 19.95 24.73 13.23
C MET A 1 19.25 24.44 11.89
N SER A 2 19.59 23.33 11.21
CA SER A 2 19.09 23.05 9.86
C SER A 2 17.66 22.49 9.91
N THR A 3 16.70 23.20 9.31
CA THR A 3 15.26 22.85 9.27
C THR A 3 14.91 21.86 8.15
N ARG A 4 15.85 21.00 7.72
CA ARG A 4 15.64 20.08 6.60
C ARG A 4 14.69 18.95 6.98
N ARG A 5 13.38 19.18 6.80
CA ARG A 5 12.37 18.12 6.82
C ARG A 5 12.74 17.07 5.76
N PRO A 6 12.72 15.77 6.09
CA PRO A 6 12.92 14.72 5.12
C PRO A 6 11.92 14.84 3.96
N ARG A 7 12.42 14.71 2.73
CA ARG A 7 11.56 14.65 1.54
C ARG A 7 11.02 13.23 1.42
N TYR A 8 9.72 13.08 1.56
CA TYR A 8 9.03 11.79 1.49
C TYR A 8 8.60 11.41 0.08
N ARG A 9 8.36 10.11 -0.08
CA ARG A 9 7.69 9.47 -1.21
C ARG A 9 6.61 8.55 -0.68
N TYR A 10 5.56 8.42 -1.47
CA TYR A 10 4.43 7.56 -1.19
C TYR A 10 4.33 6.51 -2.28
N ILE A 11 4.31 5.25 -1.89
CA ILE A 11 4.28 4.08 -2.75
C ILE A 11 2.89 3.46 -2.60
N ALA A 12 2.10 3.51 -3.67
CA ALA A 12 0.83 2.80 -3.73
C ALA A 12 1.10 1.35 -4.14
N PHE A 13 0.45 0.40 -3.49
CA PHE A 13 0.63 -1.02 -3.73
C PHE A 13 -0.69 -1.78 -3.69
N ARG A 14 -0.70 -2.96 -4.32
CA ARG A 14 -1.79 -3.92 -4.31
C ARG A 14 -1.33 -5.24 -3.70
N VAL A 15 -2.20 -5.89 -2.94
CA VAL A 15 -2.02 -7.23 -2.40
C VAL A 15 -3.02 -8.16 -3.10
N ASP A 16 -2.51 -9.10 -3.89
CA ASP A 16 -3.31 -10.14 -4.53
C ASP A 16 -3.20 -11.43 -3.69
N ALA A 17 -4.34 -11.92 -3.20
CA ALA A 17 -4.43 -13.07 -2.30
C ALA A 17 -5.81 -13.75 -2.38
N SER A 18 -5.94 -14.94 -1.78
CA SER A 18 -7.20 -15.70 -1.79
C SER A 18 -8.29 -15.08 -0.89
N ARG A 19 -7.88 -14.29 0.12
CA ARG A 19 -8.77 -13.65 1.11
C ARG A 19 -8.44 -12.17 1.31
N PRO A 20 -9.38 -11.37 1.83
CA PRO A 20 -9.08 -10.02 2.28
C PRO A 20 -8.19 -10.03 3.55
N PHE A 21 -7.37 -8.98 3.69
CA PHE A 21 -6.56 -8.72 4.87
C PHE A 21 -7.10 -7.54 5.68
N ARG A 22 -6.93 -7.62 7.00
CA ARG A 22 -7.08 -6.47 7.88
C ARG A 22 -5.87 -5.56 7.77
N ARG A 23 -6.05 -4.29 8.10
CA ARG A 23 -4.99 -3.28 8.08
C ARG A 23 -3.83 -3.68 9.01
N GLU A 24 -4.13 -4.31 10.14
CA GLU A 24 -3.16 -4.74 11.15
C GLU A 24 -2.23 -5.84 10.61
N GLU A 25 -2.76 -6.78 9.83
CA GLU A 25 -1.97 -7.87 9.22
C GLU A 25 -0.94 -7.30 8.23
N VAL A 26 -1.37 -6.35 7.39
CA VAL A 26 -0.49 -5.66 6.44
C VAL A 26 0.52 -4.78 7.16
N LEU A 27 0.09 -4.07 8.22
CA LEU A 27 0.99 -3.26 9.03
C LEU A 27 2.12 -4.09 9.63
N GLU A 28 1.81 -5.29 10.12
CA GLU A 28 2.81 -6.17 10.72
C GLU A 28 3.80 -6.68 9.67
N ALA A 29 3.31 -7.10 8.49
CA ALA A 29 4.18 -7.49 7.38
C ALA A 29 5.13 -6.36 6.94
N LEU A 30 4.67 -5.10 6.93
CA LEU A 30 5.51 -3.96 6.56
C LEU A 30 6.52 -3.56 7.65
N ARG A 31 6.30 -3.96 8.90
CA ARG A 31 7.24 -3.69 10.01
C ARG A 31 8.45 -4.59 9.97
N THR A 32 8.33 -5.78 9.38
CA THR A 32 9.41 -6.77 9.29
C THR A 32 10.30 -6.58 8.06
N THR A 33 9.92 -5.71 7.12
CA THR A 33 10.74 -5.42 5.93
C THR A 33 12.00 -4.63 6.29
N THR A 34 13.04 -4.77 5.45
CA THR A 34 14.23 -3.92 5.48
C THR A 34 14.39 -3.24 4.12
N PRO A 35 14.29 -1.90 4.02
CA PRO A 35 14.01 -0.96 5.10
C PRO A 35 12.59 -1.12 5.67
N ARG A 36 12.39 -0.71 6.93
CA ARG A 36 11.07 -0.72 7.57
C ARG A 36 10.14 0.24 6.84
N LEU A 37 8.98 -0.25 6.41
CA LEU A 37 8.00 0.56 5.68
C LEU A 37 6.93 1.12 6.59
N TRP A 38 6.55 2.38 6.37
CA TRP A 38 5.47 3.02 7.13
C TRP A 38 4.15 2.93 6.38
N LEU A 39 3.23 2.10 6.88
CA LEU A 39 1.87 2.07 6.36
C LEU A 39 1.15 3.39 6.66
N VAL A 40 0.67 4.06 5.61
CA VAL A 40 -0.21 5.23 5.71
C VAL A 40 -1.65 4.76 5.76
N ASP A 41 -2.06 3.97 4.77
CA ASP A 41 -3.43 3.50 4.62
C ASP A 41 -3.49 2.13 3.93
N PHE A 42 -4.54 1.36 4.21
CA PHE A 42 -4.83 0.10 3.54
C PHE A 42 -6.33 -0.17 3.56
N ALA A 43 -6.92 -0.40 2.39
CA ALA A 43 -8.33 -0.69 2.26
C ALA A 43 -8.58 -1.69 1.12
N GLY A 44 -9.27 -2.79 1.44
CA GLY A 44 -9.52 -3.87 0.48
C GLY A 44 -8.22 -4.56 0.09
N THR A 45 -7.76 -4.36 -1.15
CA THR A 45 -6.51 -4.92 -1.66
C THR A 45 -5.44 -3.85 -1.92
N LEU A 46 -5.75 -2.57 -1.72
CA LEU A 46 -4.86 -1.46 -2.06
C LEU A 46 -4.35 -0.76 -0.80
N GLY A 47 -3.09 -0.37 -0.83
CA GLY A 47 -2.44 0.32 0.27
C GLY A 47 -1.49 1.41 -0.16
N LEU A 48 -1.05 2.19 0.83
CA LEU A 48 -0.13 3.29 0.67
C LEU A 48 0.95 3.21 1.74
N ALA A 49 2.21 3.10 1.33
CA ALA A 49 3.36 3.17 2.20
C ALA A 49 4.09 4.52 2.04
N ARG A 50 4.70 5.01 3.12
CA ARG A 50 5.58 6.18 3.13
C ARG A 50 7.02 5.74 3.32
N THR A 51 7.91 6.35 2.55
CA THR A 51 9.36 6.20 2.67
C THR A 51 10.06 7.54 2.41
N THR A 52 11.36 7.64 2.66
CA THR A 52 12.15 8.80 2.23
C THR A 52 12.39 8.72 0.72
N HIS A 53 12.65 9.84 0.06
CA HIS A 53 12.98 9.84 -1.37
C HIS A 53 14.27 9.09 -1.72
N LEU A 54 15.20 8.94 -0.75
CA LEU A 54 16.45 8.22 -0.93
C LEU A 54 16.20 6.70 -0.88
N ASP A 55 15.32 6.26 0.01
CA ASP A 55 15.00 4.84 0.20
C ASP A 55 13.89 4.34 -0.74
N LYS A 56 13.43 5.17 -1.68
CA LYS A 56 12.26 4.88 -2.53
C LYS A 56 12.42 3.57 -3.29
N ASP A 57 13.57 3.34 -3.93
CA ASP A 57 13.79 2.13 -4.72
C ASP A 57 13.95 0.89 -3.84
N ALA A 58 14.75 0.97 -2.77
CA ALA A 58 14.88 -0.11 -1.79
C ALA A 58 13.53 -0.48 -1.14
N ALA A 59 12.69 0.52 -0.85
CA ALA A 59 11.34 0.33 -0.34
C ALA A 59 10.42 -0.39 -1.33
N ILE A 60 10.52 -0.08 -2.63
CA ILE A 60 9.75 -0.77 -3.67
C ILE A 60 10.16 -2.25 -3.76
N HIS A 61 11.47 -2.53 -3.73
CA HIS A 61 11.97 -3.91 -3.73
C HIS A 61 11.48 -4.67 -2.50
N ALA A 62 11.72 -4.15 -1.30
CA ALA A 62 11.29 -4.78 -0.06
C ALA A 62 9.77 -5.00 0.02
N LEU A 63 8.98 -4.09 -0.56
CA LEU A 63 7.53 -4.22 -0.64
C LEU A 63 7.09 -5.34 -1.58
N ASN A 64 7.70 -5.44 -2.77
CA ASN A 64 7.36 -6.46 -3.76
C ASN A 64 7.88 -7.85 -3.38
N ASP A 65 8.91 -7.94 -2.53
CA ASP A 65 9.49 -9.19 -2.04
C ASP A 65 8.64 -9.84 -0.92
N ILE A 66 7.59 -9.16 -0.43
CA ILE A 66 6.64 -9.76 0.53
C ILE A 66 5.87 -10.89 -0.16
N GLY A 67 6.24 -12.13 0.17
CA GLY A 67 5.60 -13.34 -0.33
C GLY A 67 4.49 -13.90 0.59
N ALA A 68 4.38 -13.41 1.82
CA ALA A 68 3.35 -13.88 2.75
C ALA A 68 2.91 -12.79 3.74
N ILE A 69 1.62 -12.78 4.08
CA ILE A 69 1.01 -11.90 5.08
C ILE A 69 0.06 -12.74 5.93
N GLY A 70 0.19 -12.70 7.26
CA GLY A 70 -0.73 -13.42 8.15
C GLY A 70 -0.82 -14.92 7.88
N GLY A 71 0.28 -15.56 7.48
CA GLY A 71 0.35 -16.98 7.13
C GLY A 71 -0.16 -17.36 5.73
N GLU A 72 -0.70 -16.41 4.97
CA GLU A 72 -1.22 -16.61 3.62
C GLU A 72 -0.16 -16.19 2.58
N THR A 73 0.01 -16.98 1.51
CA THR A 73 0.89 -16.62 0.38
C THR A 73 0.24 -15.51 -0.44
N VAL A 74 1.00 -14.45 -0.73
CA VAL A 74 0.48 -13.28 -1.44
C VAL A 74 1.43 -12.83 -2.55
N ARG A 75 0.91 -12.04 -3.48
CA ARG A 75 1.72 -11.22 -4.37
C ARG A 75 1.49 -9.76 -4.06
N VAL A 76 2.53 -9.05 -3.64
CA VAL A 76 2.50 -7.59 -3.48
C VAL A 76 3.07 -6.93 -4.74
N THR A 77 2.34 -5.98 -5.31
CA THR A 77 2.76 -5.25 -6.51
C THR A 77 2.67 -3.74 -6.29
N THR A 78 3.75 -3.03 -6.55
CA THR A 78 3.74 -1.57 -6.60
C THR A 78 2.93 -1.07 -7.79
N VAL A 79 1.91 -0.25 -7.52
CA VAL A 79 1.02 0.36 -8.51
C VAL A 79 1.59 1.69 -9.03
N GLY A 80 2.29 2.43 -8.17
CA GLY A 80 2.94 3.67 -8.57
C GLY A 80 3.45 4.47 -7.37
N THR A 81 4.07 5.61 -7.67
CA THR A 81 4.61 6.51 -6.64
C THR A 81 4.16 7.95 -6.81
N SER A 82 4.29 8.73 -5.73
CA SER A 82 3.98 10.16 -5.69
C SER A 82 4.82 10.88 -4.64
N GLY A 83 5.00 12.19 -4.81
CA GLY A 83 5.61 13.05 -3.79
C GLY A 83 4.67 13.45 -2.65
N THR A 84 3.35 13.30 -2.82
CA THR A 84 2.36 13.67 -1.80
C THR A 84 1.29 12.59 -1.63
N ILE A 85 0.75 12.46 -0.41
CA ILE A 85 -0.38 11.57 -0.08
C ILE A 85 -1.54 11.85 -1.02
N ARG A 86 -1.97 13.13 -1.10
CA ARG A 86 -3.13 13.54 -1.91
C ARG A 86 -3.01 13.11 -3.38
N ALA A 87 -1.84 13.25 -3.99
CA ALA A 87 -1.66 12.84 -5.38
C ALA A 87 -1.51 11.32 -5.53
N ALA A 88 -0.99 10.60 -4.53
CA ALA A 88 -0.95 9.14 -4.56
C ALA A 88 -2.36 8.56 -4.47
N THR A 89 -3.14 8.99 -3.48
CA THR A 89 -4.52 8.56 -3.23
C THR A 89 -5.38 8.77 -4.48
N ARG A 90 -5.35 9.99 -5.04
CA ARG A 90 -6.11 10.32 -6.26
C ARG A 90 -5.75 9.47 -7.47
N LYS A 91 -4.46 9.20 -7.67
CA LYS A 91 -4.00 8.45 -8.85
C LYS A 91 -4.25 6.95 -8.73
N TYR A 92 -4.14 6.39 -7.53
CA TYR A 92 -3.97 4.95 -7.36
C TYR A 92 -4.97 4.29 -6.42
N LEU A 93 -5.64 5.03 -5.52
CA LEU A 93 -6.55 4.47 -4.51
C LEU A 93 -8.02 4.81 -4.77
N ASP A 94 -8.35 5.96 -5.38
CA ASP A 94 -9.74 6.38 -5.59
C ASP A 94 -10.55 5.45 -6.53
N ARG A 95 -9.88 4.67 -7.40
CA ARG A 95 -10.54 3.67 -8.26
C ARG A 95 -10.98 2.41 -7.48
N ALA A 96 -10.43 2.17 -6.30
CA ALA A 96 -10.82 1.05 -5.44
C ALA A 96 -12.25 1.22 -4.89
N ASP A 97 -12.66 2.47 -4.63
CA ASP A 97 -14.02 2.78 -4.17
C ASP A 97 -15.08 2.58 -5.25
N SER A 98 -14.70 2.67 -6.52
CA SER A 98 -15.62 2.41 -7.65
C SER A 98 -15.99 0.92 -7.72
N ALA A 99 -15.00 0.02 -7.54
CA ALA A 99 -15.22 -1.43 -7.56
C ALA A 99 -16.09 -1.90 -6.38
N ARG A 100 -15.98 -1.25 -5.21
CA ARG A 100 -16.85 -1.51 -4.04
C ARG A 100 -18.30 -1.11 -4.25
N ARG A 101 -18.59 -0.15 -5.14
CA ARG A 101 -19.98 0.24 -5.47
C ARG A 101 -20.66 -0.77 -6.39
N ASP A 102 -19.93 -1.42 -7.28
CA ASP A 102 -20.54 -2.36 -8.23
C ASP A 102 -20.95 -3.69 -7.58
N THR A 103 -20.18 -4.19 -6.60
CA THR A 103 -20.54 -5.43 -5.87
C THR A 103 -21.74 -5.27 -4.93
N LYS A 104 -22.21 -4.03 -4.69
CA LYS A 104 -23.40 -3.74 -3.88
C LYS A 104 -24.66 -3.44 -4.69
N LYS A 105 -24.66 -3.60 -6.02
CA LYS A 105 -25.91 -3.54 -6.81
C LYS A 105 -26.73 -4.82 -6.61
N ASN A 106 -27.56 -4.77 -5.58
CA ASN A 106 -28.80 -5.49 -5.30
C ASN A 106 -29.06 -6.81 -6.06
N PRO A 107 -29.03 -7.98 -5.40
CA PRO A 107 -29.48 -9.26 -5.97
C PRO A 107 -31.01 -9.43 -6.04
N TYR A 108 -31.79 -8.37 -5.80
CA TYR A 108 -33.24 -8.37 -5.99
C TYR A 108 -33.62 -7.46 -7.16
N LYS A 109 -33.49 -7.98 -8.38
CA LYS A 109 -34.31 -7.58 -9.52
C LYS A 109 -34.51 -8.77 -10.45
#